data_AF-A0A2A2JQ13-F1
#
_entry.id   AF-A0A2A2JQ13-F1
#
_cell.length_a   1.000
_cell.length_b   1.000
_cell.length_c   1.000
_cell.angle_alpha   90.00
_cell.angle_beta   90.00
_cell.angle_gamma   90.00
#
_symmetry.space_group_name_H-M   'P 1'
#
loop_
_entity.id
_entity.type
_entity.pdbx_description
1 polymer ?
#
loop_
_entity_poly.entity_id
_entity_poly.type
_entity_poly.pdbx_seq_one_letter_code
_entity_poly.pdbx_strand_id
1 'polypeptide(L)'
;MMTMVSAQSRIEKISAMFVKCTIHFRKALHMSPVCSYETVMQAMHYLMPKQWNEKEKMFTVVLKVAMFHGSNRAFYDALAIRLIDHIENSSFNLKLKGIAFNLKEKIFLDVLISDSKYALISGILVFGCFLIYAQSIFFTAMVLTTVVLSIGLGFYIYSVALGIDFFPFINLLVLVLLIAIGADDAFVLSVYFRSEKKKLSYLSYEVGNPYLPTYKEADALRAALRNSLHHSLLSMFITSATTAIAFLTNLTSSIIVLR
;
A
#
# COMPACT_ATOMS: atom_id res chain seq x y z
N MET A 1 36.20 -25.08 -0.08
CA MET A 1 36.24 -25.18 -1.57
C MET A 1 36.02 -26.63 -2.06
N MET A 2 36.64 -27.65 -1.43
CA MET A 2 36.43 -29.07 -1.79
C MET A 2 35.04 -29.66 -1.50
N THR A 3 34.30 -29.13 -0.51
CA THR A 3 32.95 -29.59 -0.16
C THR A 3 31.85 -29.06 -1.09
N MET A 4 32.06 -27.93 -1.77
CA MET A 4 31.12 -27.39 -2.76
C MET A 4 31.16 -28.16 -4.09
N VAL A 5 32.33 -28.64 -4.51
CA VAL A 5 32.48 -29.45 -5.74
C VAL A 5 31.78 -30.82 -5.62
N SER A 6 31.79 -31.42 -4.42
CA SER A 6 31.10 -32.68 -4.16
C SER A 6 29.57 -32.55 -4.18
N ALA A 7 29.03 -31.42 -3.69
CA ALA A 7 27.59 -31.13 -3.73
C ALA A 7 27.13 -30.83 -5.16
N GLN A 8 27.92 -30.09 -5.93
CA GLN A 8 27.63 -29.77 -7.34
C GLN A 8 27.61 -31.03 -8.21
N SER A 9 28.54 -31.97 -8.00
CA SER A 9 28.55 -33.28 -8.68
C SER A 9 27.35 -34.18 -8.32
N ARG A 10 26.87 -34.15 -7.06
CA ARG A 10 25.66 -34.91 -6.66
C ARG A 10 24.38 -34.27 -7.18
N ILE A 11 24.31 -32.94 -7.22
CA ILE A 11 23.18 -32.20 -7.77
C ILE A 11 23.12 -32.39 -9.29
N GLU A 12 24.25 -32.40 -10.01
CA GLU A 12 24.30 -32.76 -11.43
C GLU A 12 23.86 -34.20 -11.67
N LYS A 13 24.26 -35.16 -10.82
CA LYS A 13 23.80 -36.56 -10.95
C LYS A 13 22.29 -36.71 -10.70
N ILE A 14 21.73 -36.02 -9.71
CA ILE A 14 20.29 -36.04 -9.42
C ILE A 14 19.51 -35.29 -10.51
N SER A 15 20.00 -34.14 -10.97
CA SER A 15 19.44 -33.38 -12.09
C SER A 15 19.47 -34.20 -13.39
N ALA A 16 20.58 -34.88 -13.71
CA ALA A 16 20.70 -35.77 -14.86
C ALA A 16 19.77 -37.00 -14.75
N MET A 17 19.50 -37.49 -13.53
CA MET A 17 18.56 -38.58 -13.27
C MET A 17 17.10 -38.14 -13.45
N PHE A 18 16.75 -36.95 -12.97
CA PHE A 18 15.44 -36.32 -13.18
C PHE A 18 15.21 -35.95 -14.65
N VAL A 19 16.22 -35.43 -15.34
CA VAL A 19 16.21 -35.16 -16.79
C VAL A 19 16.06 -36.46 -17.58
N LYS A 20 16.71 -37.56 -17.18
CA LYS A 20 16.50 -38.88 -17.79
C LYS A 20 15.08 -39.41 -17.58
N CYS A 21 14.49 -39.27 -16.39
CA CYS A 21 13.09 -39.66 -16.16
C CYS A 21 12.10 -38.80 -16.96
N THR A 22 12.33 -37.48 -17.10
CA THR A 22 11.47 -36.60 -17.92
C THR A 22 11.59 -36.86 -19.41
N ILE A 23 12.79 -37.17 -19.92
CA ILE A 23 13.00 -37.55 -21.32
C ILE A 23 12.41 -38.93 -21.62
N HIS A 24 12.52 -39.89 -20.70
CA HIS A 24 11.94 -41.23 -20.86
C HIS A 24 10.41 -41.27 -20.68
N PHE A 25 9.80 -40.34 -19.95
CA PHE A 25 8.34 -40.18 -19.94
C PHE A 25 7.77 -39.92 -21.35
N ARG A 26 8.58 -39.34 -22.25
CA ARG A 26 8.20 -39.04 -23.65
C ARG A 26 8.36 -40.23 -24.61
N LYS A 27 9.18 -41.23 -24.28
CA LYS A 27 9.38 -42.44 -25.08
C LYS A 27 9.04 -43.64 -24.21
N ALA A 28 7.82 -44.14 -24.35
CA ALA A 28 7.30 -45.35 -23.70
C ALA A 28 8.01 -46.65 -24.13
N LEU A 29 9.34 -46.65 -24.26
CA LEU A 29 10.09 -47.81 -24.75
C LEU A 29 11.32 -48.21 -23.93
N HIS A 30 11.61 -47.58 -22.78
CA HIS A 30 12.45 -48.18 -21.72
C HIS A 30 12.50 -47.27 -20.49
N MET A 31 11.47 -47.32 -19.65
CA MET A 31 11.49 -46.60 -18.38
C MET A 31 12.56 -47.25 -17.48
N SER A 32 13.53 -46.48 -16.98
CA SER A 32 14.53 -46.99 -16.02
C SER A 32 13.81 -47.39 -14.72
N PRO A 33 14.22 -48.47 -14.01
CA PRO A 33 13.49 -48.99 -12.84
C PRO A 33 13.33 -47.97 -11.70
N VAL A 34 14.17 -46.93 -11.68
CA VAL A 34 14.14 -45.83 -10.71
C VAL A 34 12.98 -44.86 -10.95
N CYS A 35 12.51 -44.69 -12.18
CA CYS A 35 11.38 -43.80 -12.49
C CYS A 35 10.01 -44.45 -12.21
N SER A 36 9.97 -45.75 -11.89
CA SER A 36 8.73 -46.49 -11.62
C SER A 36 8.26 -46.40 -10.17
N TYR A 37 9.02 -45.77 -9.29
CA TYR A 37 8.68 -45.68 -7.88
C TYR A 37 7.59 -44.63 -7.63
N GLU A 38 6.53 -45.00 -6.90
CA GLU A 38 5.34 -44.15 -6.67
C GLU A 38 5.69 -42.77 -6.11
N THR A 39 6.67 -42.66 -5.21
CA THR A 39 7.01 -41.36 -4.62
C THR A 39 7.69 -40.41 -5.61
N VAL A 40 8.41 -40.94 -6.60
CA VAL A 40 9.04 -40.12 -7.66
C VAL A 40 7.95 -39.56 -8.58
N MET A 41 6.94 -40.37 -8.89
CA MET A 41 5.78 -39.92 -9.67
C MET A 41 4.95 -38.88 -8.93
N GLN A 42 4.71 -39.08 -7.64
CA GLN A 42 4.03 -38.10 -6.81
C GLN A 42 4.81 -36.78 -6.73
N ALA A 43 6.13 -36.83 -6.51
CA ALA A 43 6.98 -35.64 -6.49
C ALA A 43 6.99 -34.90 -7.83
N MET A 44 7.03 -35.61 -8.96
CA MET A 44 6.94 -34.99 -10.29
C MET A 44 5.59 -34.33 -10.54
N HIS A 45 4.49 -34.96 -10.11
CA HIS A 45 3.18 -34.35 -10.21
C HIS A 45 3.05 -33.06 -9.37
N TYR A 46 3.72 -32.97 -8.23
CA TYR A 46 3.79 -31.72 -7.44
C TYR A 46 4.69 -30.65 -8.05
N LEU A 47 5.75 -31.04 -8.76
CA LEU A 47 6.73 -30.12 -9.34
C LEU A 47 6.33 -29.59 -10.71
N MET A 48 5.47 -30.33 -11.42
CA MET A 48 5.02 -30.00 -12.77
C MET A 48 3.65 -29.29 -12.76
N PRO A 49 3.40 -28.41 -13.73
CA PRO A 49 2.09 -27.80 -13.88
C PRO A 49 1.02 -28.84 -14.23
N LYS A 50 -0.18 -28.69 -13.65
CA LYS A 50 -1.33 -29.60 -13.84
C LYS A 50 -1.79 -29.68 -15.30
N GLN A 51 -1.65 -28.61 -16.06
CA GLN A 51 -1.96 -28.55 -17.49
C GLN A 51 -0.66 -28.44 -18.28
N TRP A 52 -0.25 -29.57 -18.86
CA TRP A 52 0.95 -29.62 -19.69
C TRP A 52 0.59 -29.29 -21.14
N ASN A 53 1.06 -28.15 -21.64
CA ASN A 53 1.00 -27.87 -23.08
C ASN A 53 2.21 -28.55 -23.74
N GLU A 54 1.98 -29.52 -24.63
CA GLU A 54 3.05 -30.32 -25.26
C GLU A 54 4.11 -29.51 -26.02
N LYS A 55 3.77 -28.26 -26.38
CA LYS A 55 4.64 -27.34 -27.11
C LYS A 55 5.67 -26.63 -26.23
N GLU A 56 5.44 -26.53 -24.92
CA GLU A 56 6.34 -25.81 -24.00
C GLU A 56 6.98 -26.78 -23.00
N LYS A 57 8.30 -26.90 -23.04
CA LYS A 57 9.06 -27.69 -22.06
C LYS A 57 9.35 -26.82 -20.84
N MET A 58 8.61 -27.04 -19.76
CA MET A 58 8.85 -26.39 -18.47
C MET A 58 9.63 -27.31 -17.54
N PHE A 59 10.63 -26.76 -16.85
CA PHE A 59 11.40 -27.46 -15.83
C PHE A 59 11.37 -26.64 -14.54
N THR A 60 11.00 -27.28 -13.44
CA THR A 60 11.01 -26.67 -12.10
C THR A 60 12.26 -27.12 -11.37
N VAL A 61 13.10 -26.18 -10.97
CA VAL A 61 14.29 -26.45 -10.16
C VAL A 61 14.02 -25.95 -8.74
N VAL A 62 14.05 -26.87 -7.77
CA VAL A 62 13.95 -26.52 -6.36
C VAL A 62 15.35 -26.43 -5.78
N LEU A 63 15.81 -25.21 -5.54
CA LEU A 63 17.06 -24.95 -4.82
C LEU A 63 16.77 -24.77 -3.34
N LYS A 64 17.36 -25.62 -2.49
CA LYS A 64 17.35 -25.41 -1.04
C LYS A 64 18.38 -24.34 -0.69
N VAL A 65 17.96 -23.07 -0.66
CA VAL A 65 18.81 -21.95 -0.20
C VAL A 65 18.63 -21.83 1.31
N ALA A 66 19.70 -21.98 2.09
CA ALA A 66 19.64 -21.73 3.52
C ALA A 66 19.31 -20.25 3.76
N MET A 67 18.19 -19.97 4.43
CA MET A 67 17.88 -18.61 4.86
C MET A 67 18.88 -18.22 5.95
N PHE A 68 19.90 -17.45 5.57
CA PHE A 68 20.79 -16.83 6.53
C PHE A 68 19.98 -15.82 7.34
N HIS A 69 20.17 -15.83 8.66
CA HIS A 69 19.38 -15.10 9.66
C HIS A 69 19.69 -13.59 9.62
N GLY A 70 19.35 -12.98 8.49
CA GLY A 70 19.72 -11.63 8.11
C GLY A 70 19.22 -11.41 6.69
N SER A 71 18.04 -10.81 6.59
CA SER A 71 17.32 -10.57 5.34
C SER A 71 18.06 -9.55 4.47
N ASN A 72 19.18 -9.93 3.86
CA ASN A 72 19.89 -9.08 2.92
C ASN A 72 19.21 -9.17 1.56
N ARG A 73 18.27 -8.26 1.29
CA ARG A 73 17.62 -8.10 -0.02
C ARG A 73 18.65 -8.07 -1.15
N ALA A 74 19.76 -7.34 -0.95
CA ALA A 74 20.87 -7.29 -1.89
C ALA A 74 21.46 -8.66 -2.25
N PHE A 75 21.50 -9.62 -1.31
CA PHE A 75 21.97 -10.97 -1.58
C PHE A 75 21.01 -11.72 -2.50
N TYR A 76 19.70 -11.66 -2.22
CA TYR A 76 18.69 -12.35 -3.01
C TYR A 76 18.48 -11.72 -4.38
N ASP A 77 18.58 -10.40 -4.49
CA ASP A 77 18.55 -9.69 -5.77
C ASP A 77 19.79 -10.04 -6.60
N ALA A 78 20.99 -10.07 -5.99
CA ALA A 78 22.20 -10.51 -6.67
C ALA A 78 22.15 -11.98 -7.07
N LEU A 79 21.54 -12.85 -6.25
CA LEU A 79 21.31 -14.25 -6.58
C LEU A 79 20.32 -14.40 -7.73
N ALA A 80 19.22 -13.64 -7.73
CA ALA A 80 18.24 -13.61 -8.82
C ALA A 80 18.91 -13.24 -10.14
N ILE A 81 19.67 -12.14 -10.14
CA ILE A 81 20.35 -11.63 -11.34
C ILE A 81 21.37 -12.64 -11.85
N ARG A 82 22.22 -13.20 -10.98
CA ARG A 82 23.19 -14.24 -11.40
C ARG A 82 22.51 -15.50 -11.92
N LEU A 83 21.38 -15.88 -11.33
CA LEU A 83 20.64 -17.07 -11.77
C LEU A 83 19.99 -16.83 -13.14
N ILE A 84 19.43 -15.64 -13.37
CA ILE A 84 18.87 -15.24 -14.66
C ILE A 84 19.97 -15.28 -15.73
N ASP A 85 21.09 -14.61 -15.46
CA ASP A 85 22.22 -14.51 -16.40
C ASP A 85 22.82 -15.89 -16.72
N HIS A 86 22.95 -16.77 -15.72
CA HIS A 86 23.46 -18.12 -15.93
C HIS A 86 22.50 -19.00 -16.75
N ILE A 87 21.18 -18.89 -16.52
CA ILE A 87 20.18 -19.69 -17.24
C ILE A 87 19.99 -19.20 -18.68
N GLU A 88 19.99 -17.88 -18.89
CA GLU A 88 19.79 -17.28 -20.21
C GLU A 88 21.04 -17.45 -21.10
N ASN A 89 22.25 -17.38 -20.55
CA ASN A 89 23.49 -17.66 -21.27
C ASN A 89 23.80 -19.15 -21.44
N SER A 90 22.96 -20.05 -20.93
CA SER A 90 23.14 -21.48 -21.12
C SER A 90 22.77 -21.90 -22.55
N SER A 91 23.50 -22.86 -23.12
CA SER A 91 23.34 -23.36 -24.50
C SER A 91 21.95 -23.96 -24.83
N PHE A 92 21.06 -24.07 -23.85
CA PHE A 92 19.75 -24.69 -23.96
C PHE A 92 18.60 -23.70 -24.22
N ASN A 93 18.87 -22.39 -24.45
CA ASN A 93 17.85 -21.35 -24.70
C ASN A 93 16.71 -21.38 -23.66
N LEU A 94 17.05 -21.49 -22.38
CA LEU A 94 16.07 -21.56 -21.31
C LEU A 94 15.69 -20.15 -20.86
N LYS A 95 14.38 -19.88 -20.76
CA LYS A 95 13.88 -18.60 -20.24
C LYS A 95 13.30 -18.79 -18.85
N LEU A 96 13.88 -18.12 -17.86
CA LEU A 96 13.38 -18.14 -16.50
C LEU A 96 12.05 -17.38 -16.40
N LYS A 97 10.97 -18.08 -16.04
CA LYS A 97 9.62 -17.50 -15.92
C LYS A 97 9.29 -16.97 -14.53
N GLY A 98 9.96 -17.49 -13.48
CA GLY A 98 9.71 -17.05 -12.11
C GLY A 98 10.67 -17.68 -11.11
N ILE A 99 10.92 -16.94 -10.02
CA ILE A 99 11.71 -17.39 -8.88
C ILE A 99 10.89 -17.10 -7.61
N ALA A 100 10.90 -18.04 -6.66
CA ALA A 100 10.24 -17.86 -5.36
C ALA A 100 11.26 -18.03 -4.22
N PHE A 101 11.66 -16.91 -3.62
CA PHE A 101 12.61 -16.88 -2.48
C PHE A 101 11.94 -16.66 -1.11
N ASN A 102 10.60 -16.70 -1.04
CA ASN A 102 9.84 -16.42 0.18
C ASN A 102 10.12 -15.04 0.82
N LEU A 103 10.49 -14.03 0.01
CA LEU A 103 10.79 -12.65 0.44
C LEU A 103 9.61 -11.69 0.22
N LYS A 104 8.43 -12.21 -0.10
CA LYS A 104 7.27 -11.41 -0.54
C LYS A 104 6.90 -10.35 0.48
N GLU A 105 6.88 -10.70 1.76
CA GLU A 105 6.53 -9.79 2.86
C GLU A 105 7.51 -8.62 2.95
N LYS A 106 8.82 -8.88 2.91
CA LYS A 106 9.81 -7.81 2.95
C LYS A 106 9.78 -6.93 1.71
N ILE A 107 9.66 -7.53 0.53
CA ILE A 107 9.53 -6.77 -0.73
C ILE A 107 8.28 -5.89 -0.66
N PHE A 108 7.18 -6.41 -0.13
CA PHE A 108 5.95 -5.65 0.07
C PHE A 108 6.15 -4.45 1.00
N LEU A 109 6.83 -4.61 2.14
CA LEU A 109 7.15 -3.51 3.06
C LEU A 109 8.05 -2.45 2.41
N ASP A 110 9.08 -2.86 1.68
CA ASP A 110 9.98 -1.95 0.97
C ASP A 110 9.23 -1.13 -0.09
N VAL A 111 8.33 -1.78 -0.84
CA VAL A 111 7.47 -1.11 -1.83
C VAL A 111 6.50 -0.15 -1.14
N LEU A 112 5.91 -0.54 -0.01
CA LEU A 112 4.99 0.30 0.74
C LEU A 112 5.65 1.60 1.25
N ILE A 113 6.90 1.54 1.72
CA ILE A 113 7.69 2.73 2.10
C ILE A 113 8.03 3.60 0.89
N SER A 114 8.22 3.00 -0.28
CA SER A 114 8.39 3.76 -1.52
C SER A 114 7.08 4.47 -1.90
N ASP A 115 5.95 3.77 -1.80
CA ASP A 115 4.63 4.29 -2.17
C ASP A 115 4.16 5.40 -1.23
N SER A 116 4.53 5.34 0.05
CA SER A 116 4.21 6.41 1.00
C SER A 116 4.81 7.76 0.62
N LYS A 117 5.91 7.79 -0.16
CA LYS A 117 6.49 9.03 -0.69
C LYS A 117 5.57 9.67 -1.73
N TYR A 118 4.97 8.87 -2.61
CA TYR A 118 3.99 9.37 -3.58
C TYR A 118 2.72 9.87 -2.89
N ALA A 119 2.28 9.19 -1.82
CA ALA A 119 1.17 9.66 -0.98
C ALA A 119 1.48 11.03 -0.33
N LEU A 120 2.71 11.23 0.17
CA LEU A 120 3.15 12.52 0.70
C LEU A 120 3.13 13.63 -0.36
N ILE A 121 3.64 13.35 -1.56
CA ILE A 121 3.60 14.30 -2.69
C ILE A 121 2.16 14.68 -3.04
N SER A 122 1.26 13.68 -3.07
CA SER A 122 -0.17 13.91 -3.31
C SER A 122 -0.79 14.80 -2.22
N GLY A 123 -0.50 14.54 -0.95
CA GLY A 123 -0.97 15.39 0.16
C GLY A 123 -0.50 16.84 0.03
N ILE A 124 0.78 17.05 -0.29
CA ILE A 124 1.33 18.39 -0.52
C ILE A 124 0.61 19.11 -1.66
N LEU A 125 0.30 18.41 -2.75
CA LEU A 125 -0.45 19.00 -3.87
C LEU A 125 -1.87 19.40 -3.47
N VAL A 126 -2.60 18.56 -2.73
CA VAL A 126 -3.95 18.87 -2.25
C VAL A 126 -3.93 20.10 -1.34
N PHE A 127 -3.03 20.14 -0.37
CA PHE A 127 -2.87 21.30 0.52
C PHE A 127 -2.36 22.53 -0.22
N GLY A 128 -1.55 22.37 -1.27
CA GLY A 128 -1.10 23.46 -2.14
C GLY A 128 -2.26 24.08 -2.92
N CYS A 129 -3.12 23.25 -3.53
CA CYS A 129 -4.35 23.71 -4.19
C CYS A 129 -5.28 24.41 -3.19
N PHE A 130 -5.44 23.84 -2.00
CA PHE A 130 -6.23 24.45 -0.93
C PHE A 130 -5.66 25.79 -0.47
N LEU A 131 -4.33 25.93 -0.37
CA LEU A 131 -3.66 27.17 0.00
C LEU A 131 -3.89 28.27 -1.04
N ILE A 132 -3.81 27.92 -2.33
CA ILE A 132 -4.13 28.84 -3.44
C ILE A 132 -5.60 29.27 -3.35
N TYR A 133 -6.50 28.35 -3.02
CA TYR A 133 -7.94 28.63 -2.90
C TYR A 133 -8.27 29.53 -1.69
N ALA A 134 -7.77 29.16 -0.51
CA ALA A 134 -8.05 29.84 0.75
C ALA A 134 -7.40 31.23 0.81
N GLN A 135 -6.34 31.47 0.03
CA GLN A 135 -5.56 32.71 0.00
C GLN A 135 -5.07 33.15 1.40
N SER A 136 -4.91 32.20 2.33
CA SER A 136 -4.50 32.42 3.71
C SER A 136 -3.65 31.27 4.22
N ILE A 137 -2.36 31.57 4.47
CA ILE A 137 -1.38 30.60 4.97
C ILE A 137 -1.71 30.18 6.40
N PHE A 138 -2.15 31.12 7.24
CA PHE A 138 -2.50 30.86 8.64
C PHE A 138 -3.67 29.87 8.75
N PHE A 139 -4.74 30.09 7.97
CA PHE A 139 -5.89 29.17 7.96
C PHE A 139 -5.49 27.77 7.49
N THR A 140 -4.69 27.69 6.43
CA THR A 140 -4.19 26.41 5.91
C THR A 140 -3.31 25.68 6.93
N ALA A 141 -2.44 26.39 7.64
CA ALA A 141 -1.62 25.81 8.71
C ALA A 141 -2.47 25.27 9.86
N MET A 142 -3.50 26.00 10.30
CA MET A 142 -4.43 25.54 11.33
C MET A 142 -5.18 24.26 10.92
N VAL A 143 -5.66 24.20 9.67
CA VAL A 143 -6.31 23.00 9.12
C VAL A 143 -5.35 21.82 9.11
N LEU A 144 -4.11 22.01 8.62
CA LEU A 144 -3.10 20.96 8.59
C LEU A 144 -2.78 20.43 9.99
N THR A 145 -2.55 21.32 10.96
CA THR A 145 -2.31 20.92 12.36
C THR A 145 -3.51 20.15 12.94
N THR A 146 -4.73 20.56 12.61
CA THR A 146 -5.95 19.88 13.07
C THR A 146 -6.05 18.46 12.51
N VAL A 147 -5.78 18.27 11.21
CA VAL A 147 -5.78 16.94 10.57
C VAL A 147 -4.70 16.04 11.18
N VAL A 148 -3.47 16.55 11.34
CA VAL A 148 -2.36 15.79 11.95
C VAL A 148 -2.68 15.40 13.39
N LEU A 149 -3.23 16.31 14.19
CA LEU A 149 -3.60 16.04 15.58
C LEU A 149 -4.73 15.00 15.65
N SER A 150 -5.71 15.05 14.74
CA SER A 150 -6.80 14.07 14.66
C SER A 150 -6.27 12.65 14.37
N ILE A 151 -5.34 12.51 13.41
CA ILE A 151 -4.70 11.23 13.10
C ILE A 151 -3.88 10.73 14.31
N GLY A 152 -3.13 11.62 14.96
CA GLY A 152 -2.35 11.29 16.15
C GLY A 152 -3.22 10.81 17.32
N LEU A 153 -4.34 11.50 17.56
CA LEU A 153 -5.31 11.11 18.59
C LEU A 153 -5.98 9.77 18.25
N GLY A 154 -6.33 9.55 16.99
CA GLY A 154 -6.86 8.27 16.51
C GLY A 154 -5.87 7.12 16.73
N PHE A 155 -4.59 7.33 16.42
CA PHE A 155 -3.53 6.35 16.67
C PHE A 155 -3.29 6.10 18.15
N TYR A 156 -3.38 7.14 18.99
CA TYR A 156 -3.29 7.00 20.45
C TYR A 156 -4.45 6.15 21.01
N ILE A 157 -5.68 6.40 20.58
CA ILE A 157 -6.84 5.58 20.98
C ILE A 157 -6.65 4.13 20.51
N TYR A 158 -6.19 3.94 19.27
CA TYR A 158 -5.94 2.60 18.71
C TYR A 158 -4.88 1.81 19.48
N SER A 159 -3.73 2.41 19.75
CA SER A 159 -2.59 1.73 20.39
C SER A 159 -2.73 1.65 21.91
N VAL A 160 -3.04 2.77 22.59
CA VAL A 160 -3.01 2.85 24.05
C VAL A 160 -4.36 2.50 24.66
N ALA A 161 -5.46 3.03 24.14
CA ALA A 161 -6.77 2.82 24.76
C ALA A 161 -7.35 1.43 24.44
N LEU A 162 -7.14 0.94 23.21
CA LEU A 162 -7.59 -0.40 22.78
C LEU A 162 -6.52 -1.50 22.95
N GLY A 163 -5.25 -1.13 23.14
CA GLY A 163 -4.17 -2.10 23.38
C GLY A 163 -3.85 -2.99 22.18
N ILE A 164 -4.09 -2.53 20.95
CA ILE A 164 -3.89 -3.32 19.73
C ILE A 164 -2.46 -3.08 19.21
N ASP A 165 -1.57 -4.04 19.44
CA ASP A 165 -0.17 -3.98 18.98
C ASP A 165 0.00 -4.29 17.48
N PHE A 166 -1.00 -4.95 16.88
CA PHE A 166 -0.96 -5.32 15.47
C PHE A 166 -1.44 -4.16 14.60
N PHE A 167 -0.56 -3.56 13.77
CA PHE A 167 -0.92 -2.50 12.85
C PHE A 167 -0.93 -2.99 11.38
N PRO A 168 -2.10 -3.36 10.83
CA PRO A 168 -2.20 -3.78 9.43
C PRO A 168 -1.82 -2.67 8.45
N PHE A 169 -1.20 -3.03 7.33
CA PHE A 169 -0.84 -2.09 6.26
C PHE A 169 -2.06 -1.39 5.63
N ILE A 170 -3.26 -2.00 5.70
CA ILE A 170 -4.51 -1.39 5.22
C ILE A 170 -4.83 -0.10 5.99
N ASN A 171 -4.39 0.02 7.24
CA ASN A 171 -4.61 1.22 8.05
C ASN A 171 -3.83 2.45 7.54
N LEU A 172 -2.77 2.26 6.75
CA LEU A 172 -2.11 3.36 6.03
C LEU A 172 -3.03 3.97 4.97
N LEU A 173 -3.93 3.19 4.36
CA LEU A 173 -4.91 3.69 3.40
C LEU A 173 -5.92 4.61 4.08
N VAL A 174 -6.32 4.29 5.31
CA VAL A 174 -7.20 5.14 6.14
C VAL A 174 -6.56 6.50 6.38
N LEU A 175 -5.25 6.57 6.61
CA LEU A 175 -4.53 7.83 6.76
C LEU A 175 -4.64 8.72 5.51
N VAL A 176 -4.50 8.14 4.32
CA VAL A 176 -4.66 8.87 3.06
C VAL A 176 -6.12 9.33 2.86
N LEU A 177 -7.10 8.48 3.16
CA LEU A 177 -8.52 8.83 3.10
C LEU A 177 -8.88 9.96 4.08
N LEU A 178 -8.34 9.94 5.30
CA LEU A 178 -8.58 10.96 6.32
C LEU A 178 -8.06 12.33 5.87
N ILE A 179 -6.91 12.40 5.20
CA ILE A 179 -6.40 13.66 4.64
C ILE A 179 -7.35 14.21 3.58
N ALA A 180 -7.89 13.35 2.71
CA ALA A 180 -8.84 13.76 1.66
C ALA A 180 -10.16 14.29 2.25
N ILE A 181 -10.76 13.54 3.20
CA ILE A 181 -12.02 13.94 3.85
C ILE A 181 -11.82 15.21 4.68
N GLY A 182 -10.72 15.31 5.44
CA GLY A 182 -10.43 16.49 6.26
C GLY A 182 -10.19 17.76 5.44
N ALA A 183 -9.57 17.63 4.26
CA ALA A 183 -9.40 18.75 3.33
C ALA A 183 -10.73 19.19 2.69
N ASP A 184 -11.63 18.26 2.39
CA ASP A 184 -12.97 18.55 1.87
C ASP A 184 -13.81 19.36 2.87
N ASP A 185 -13.83 18.93 4.14
CA ASP A 185 -14.53 19.67 5.20
C ASP A 185 -13.95 21.08 5.39
N ALA A 186 -12.63 21.24 5.34
CA ALA A 186 -12.00 22.55 5.41
C ALA A 186 -12.36 23.45 4.20
N PHE A 187 -12.49 22.84 3.01
CA PHE A 187 -12.91 23.53 1.79
C PHE A 187 -14.35 24.03 1.91
N VAL A 188 -15.28 23.16 2.31
CA VAL A 188 -16.69 23.53 2.53
C VAL A 188 -16.80 24.71 3.51
N LEU A 189 -16.08 24.68 4.63
CA LEU A 189 -16.10 25.78 5.62
C LEU A 189 -15.64 27.10 4.99
N SER A 190 -14.55 27.07 4.22
CA SER A 190 -13.98 28.26 3.59
C SER A 190 -14.92 28.86 2.53
N VAL A 191 -15.66 28.03 1.79
CA VAL A 191 -16.66 28.46 0.81
C VAL A 191 -17.81 29.20 1.49
N TYR A 192 -18.41 28.59 2.53
CA TYR A 192 -19.53 29.19 3.26
C TYR A 192 -19.13 30.49 3.96
N PHE A 193 -17.96 30.50 4.61
CA PHE A 193 -17.45 31.70 5.27
C PHE A 193 -17.24 32.85 4.28
N ARG A 194 -16.67 32.57 3.10
CA ARG A 194 -16.47 33.59 2.05
C ARG A 194 -17.81 34.09 1.49
N SER A 195 -18.80 33.23 1.36
CA SER A 195 -20.15 33.58 0.90
C SER A 195 -20.85 34.52 1.90
N GLU A 196 -20.86 34.18 3.18
CA GLU A 196 -21.47 34.99 4.24
C GLU A 196 -20.74 36.34 4.43
N LYS A 197 -19.40 36.33 4.38
CA LYS A 197 -18.61 37.56 4.42
C LYS A 197 -18.94 38.50 3.26
N LYS A 198 -19.15 37.98 2.04
CA LYS A 198 -19.58 38.79 0.89
C LYS A 198 -20.95 39.40 1.11
N LYS A 199 -21.95 38.63 1.56
CA LYS A 199 -23.31 39.13 1.84
C LYS A 199 -23.31 40.28 2.86
N LEU A 200 -22.55 40.14 3.94
CA LEU A 200 -22.43 41.18 4.97
C LEU A 200 -21.68 42.43 4.48
N SER A 201 -20.73 42.27 3.56
CA SER A 201 -19.99 43.39 2.95
C SER A 201 -20.90 44.30 2.11
N TYR A 202 -21.93 43.76 1.45
CA TYR A 202 -22.91 44.57 0.71
C TYR A 202 -23.87 45.35 1.63
N LEU A 203 -24.18 44.79 2.81
CA LEU A 203 -25.08 45.41 3.78
C LEU A 203 -24.41 46.52 4.64
N SER A 204 -23.08 46.65 4.60
CA SER A 204 -22.34 47.66 5.39
C SER A 204 -22.09 48.99 4.67
N TYR A 205 -22.41 49.12 3.38
CA TYR A 205 -22.18 50.37 2.63
C TYR A 205 -23.45 51.24 2.57
N GLU A 206 -23.67 52.04 3.61
CA GLU A 206 -24.52 53.23 3.51
C GLU A 206 -23.65 54.47 3.23
N VAL A 207 -23.84 55.08 2.06
CA VAL A 207 -23.17 56.33 1.65
C VAL A 207 -23.62 57.45 2.58
N GLY A 208 -22.79 57.81 3.57
CA GLY A 208 -23.09 58.96 4.45
C GLY A 208 -22.42 58.98 5.82
N ASN A 209 -21.85 57.87 6.31
CA ASN A 209 -21.23 57.83 7.65
C ASN A 209 -19.72 57.59 7.58
N PRO A 210 -18.86 58.62 7.84
CA PRO A 210 -17.39 58.50 7.75
C PRO A 210 -16.75 57.80 8.96
N TYR A 211 -17.53 57.33 9.92
CA TYR A 211 -17.06 56.62 11.11
C TYR A 211 -17.70 55.23 11.16
N LEU A 212 -17.06 54.24 10.53
CA LEU A 212 -17.34 52.83 10.78
C LEU A 212 -16.30 52.32 11.80
N PRO A 213 -16.60 52.33 13.10
CA PRO A 213 -15.64 51.96 14.11
C PRO A 213 -15.39 50.46 14.09
N THR A 214 -14.14 50.09 14.37
CA THR A 214 -13.57 48.73 14.33
C THR A 214 -14.36 47.69 15.14
N TYR A 215 -15.20 48.13 16.10
CA TYR A 215 -16.11 47.25 16.86
C TYR A 215 -17.24 46.65 16.00
N LYS A 216 -17.78 47.42 15.03
CA LYS A 216 -18.85 46.95 14.14
C LYS A 216 -18.34 45.87 13.17
N GLU A 217 -17.08 45.98 12.74
CA GLU A 217 -16.45 44.97 11.87
C GLU A 217 -16.21 43.64 12.60
N ALA A 218 -15.80 43.70 13.88
CA ALA A 218 -15.63 42.51 14.70
C ALA A 218 -16.97 41.78 14.93
N ASP A 219 -18.06 42.53 15.16
CA ASP A 219 -19.39 41.96 15.35
C ASP A 219 -19.97 41.41 14.03
N ALA A 220 -19.73 42.09 12.90
CA ALA A 220 -20.04 41.60 11.57
C ALA A 220 -19.28 40.29 11.25
N LEU A 221 -18.00 40.21 11.59
CA LEU A 221 -17.18 39.01 11.41
C LEU A 221 -17.69 37.85 12.28
N ARG A 222 -18.05 38.12 13.54
CA ARG A 222 -18.64 37.12 14.45
C ARG A 222 -19.98 36.62 13.93
N ALA A 223 -20.83 37.51 13.42
CA ALA A 223 -22.10 37.15 12.82
C ALA A 223 -21.90 36.29 11.56
N ALA A 224 -20.98 36.68 10.67
CA ALA A 224 -20.63 35.90 9.48
C ALA A 224 -20.08 34.52 9.85
N LEU A 225 -19.18 34.43 10.83
CA LEU A 225 -18.61 33.16 11.29
C LEU A 225 -19.67 32.26 11.91
N ARG A 226 -20.54 32.81 12.77
CA ARG A 226 -21.63 32.06 13.40
C ARG A 226 -22.61 31.53 12.36
N ASN A 227 -22.99 32.35 11.39
CA ASN A 227 -23.92 31.95 10.34
C ASN A 227 -23.29 30.90 9.42
N SER A 228 -22.03 31.10 9.01
CA SER A 228 -21.32 30.13 8.18
C SER A 228 -21.14 28.80 8.90
N LEU A 229 -20.76 28.81 10.19
CA LEU A 229 -20.60 27.58 10.98
C LEU A 229 -21.93 26.85 11.14
N HIS A 230 -23.03 27.55 11.43
CA HIS A 230 -24.32 26.91 11.60
C HIS A 230 -24.77 26.16 10.33
N HIS A 231 -24.57 26.76 9.16
CA HIS A 231 -24.90 26.11 7.89
C HIS A 231 -23.92 25.00 7.51
N SER A 232 -22.61 25.18 7.78
CA SER A 232 -21.59 24.23 7.34
C SER A 232 -21.46 23.02 8.28
N LEU A 233 -21.65 23.20 9.59
CA LEU A 233 -21.48 22.15 10.60
C LEU A 233 -22.43 20.97 10.38
N LEU A 234 -23.69 21.23 10.03
CA LEU A 234 -24.66 20.17 9.80
C LEU A 234 -24.24 19.29 8.62
N SER A 235 -23.80 19.92 7.53
CA SER A 235 -23.29 19.21 6.35
C SER A 235 -22.05 18.38 6.67
N MET A 236 -21.04 18.98 7.31
CA MET A 236 -19.78 18.30 7.68
C MET A 236 -20.02 17.16 8.65
N PHE A 237 -20.91 17.37 9.63
CA PHE A 237 -21.26 16.35 10.61
C PHE A 237 -21.92 15.14 9.94
N ILE A 238 -22.86 15.34 9.02
CA ILE A 238 -23.50 14.22 8.30
C ILE A 238 -22.46 13.45 7.48
N THR A 239 -21.58 14.14 6.76
CA THR A 239 -20.52 13.50 5.97
C THR A 239 -19.57 12.70 6.86
N SER A 240 -19.05 13.30 7.93
CA SER A 240 -18.15 12.65 8.89
C SER A 240 -18.82 11.50 9.66
N ALA A 241 -20.08 11.65 10.05
CA ALA A 241 -20.81 10.59 10.74
C ALA A 241 -21.07 9.40 9.81
N THR A 242 -21.44 9.66 8.55
CA THR A 242 -21.69 8.58 7.57
C THR A 242 -20.41 7.81 7.26
N THR A 243 -19.26 8.50 7.10
CA THR A 243 -17.96 7.84 6.90
C THR A 243 -17.52 7.06 8.15
N ALA A 244 -17.66 7.65 9.34
CA ALA A 244 -17.34 6.98 10.59
C ALA A 244 -18.21 5.73 10.83
N ILE A 245 -19.51 5.81 10.57
CA ILE A 245 -20.42 4.66 10.68
C ILE A 245 -20.01 3.56 9.69
N ALA A 246 -19.69 3.92 8.43
CA ALA A 246 -19.22 2.94 7.45
C ALA A 246 -17.96 2.21 7.94
N PHE A 247 -16.96 2.92 8.48
CA PHE A 247 -15.79 2.30 9.07
C PHE A 247 -16.12 1.46 10.31
N LEU A 248 -17.02 1.93 11.17
CA LEU A 248 -17.43 1.23 12.38
C LEU A 248 -18.17 -0.08 12.06
N THR A 249 -18.95 -0.12 10.97
CA THR A 249 -19.62 -1.36 10.56
C THR A 249 -18.65 -2.48 10.21
N ASN A 250 -17.43 -2.15 9.76
CA ASN A 250 -16.39 -3.14 9.45
C ASN A 250 -15.95 -3.92 10.70
N LEU A 251 -16.13 -3.38 11.90
CA LEU A 251 -15.85 -4.08 13.16
C LEU A 251 -16.73 -5.32 13.37
N THR A 252 -17.88 -5.40 12.69
CA THR A 252 -18.78 -6.57 12.73
C THR A 252 -18.20 -7.75 11.93
N SER A 253 -17.24 -7.50 11.05
CA SER A 253 -16.61 -8.54 10.23
C SER A 253 -15.77 -9.50 11.08
N SER A 254 -15.80 -10.78 10.73
CA SER A 254 -14.96 -11.80 11.35
C SER A 254 -13.49 -11.76 10.88
N ILE A 255 -13.17 -10.90 9.90
CA ILE A 255 -11.84 -10.79 9.31
C ILE A 255 -10.99 -9.80 10.14
N ILE A 256 -9.92 -10.30 10.75
CA ILE A 256 -9.02 -9.52 11.64
C ILE A 256 -8.39 -8.29 10.98
N VAL A 257 -8.24 -8.29 9.66
CA VAL A 257 -7.64 -7.16 8.92
C VAL A 257 -8.66 -6.04 8.66
N LEU A 258 -9.96 -6.36 8.69
CA LEU A 258 -11.05 -5.40 8.50
C LEU A 258 -11.58 -4.83 9.82
N ARG A 259 -11.27 -5.50 10.92
CA ARG A 259 -11.61 -5.10 12.28
C ARG A 259 -10.52 -4.19 12.86
#